data_AF-A0A7J3ZL06-F1
#
_entry.id   AF-A0A7J3ZL06-F1
#
_cell.length_a   1.000
_cell.length_b   1.000
_cell.length_c   1.000
_cell.angle_alpha   90.00
_cell.angle_beta   90.00
_cell.angle_gamma   90.00
#
_symmetry.space_group_name_H-M   'P 1'
#
loop_
_entity.id
_entity.type
_entity.pdbx_description
1 polymer ?
#
loop_
_entity_poly.entity_id
_entity_poly.type
_entity_poly.pdbx_seq_one_letter_code
_entity_poly.pdbx_strand_id
1 'polypeptide(L)'
;MCSEEVDLRYTPISCTSHPVVRLRNVIGSLVERGVREVRVFFKAEDIPEDIMKLFLSKHGYLVKESRRLDDGSLMFIARREM
;
A
#
# COMPACT_ATOMS: atom_id res chain seq x y z
N MET A 1 4.74 -18.39 5.14
CA MET A 1 3.95 -17.46 4.29
C MET A 1 4.54 -16.08 4.50
N CYS A 2 5.06 -15.41 3.46
CA CYS A 2 5.65 -14.07 3.58
C CYS A 2 4.55 -13.03 3.45
N SER A 3 4.02 -12.59 4.59
CA SER A 3 3.09 -11.47 4.72
C SER A 3 3.81 -10.27 5.34
N GLU A 4 3.64 -9.08 4.79
CA GLU A 4 4.27 -7.86 5.31
C GLU A 4 3.22 -6.77 5.55
N GLU A 5 3.52 -5.89 6.51
CA GLU A 5 2.68 -4.76 6.86
C GLU A 5 3.36 -3.45 6.48
N VAL A 6 2.62 -2.56 5.83
CA VAL A 6 3.10 -1.26 5.37
C VAL A 6 2.17 -0.18 5.89
N ASP A 7 2.73 0.74 6.67
CA ASP A 7 2.02 1.93 7.12
C ASP A 7 2.49 3.18 6.36
N LEU A 8 1.59 3.76 5.58
CA LEU A 8 1.77 4.98 4.79
C LEU A 8 1.07 6.19 5.42
N ARG A 9 0.44 6.05 6.60
CA ARG A 9 -0.30 7.15 7.26
C ARG A 9 0.61 8.25 7.81
N TYR A 10 1.91 7.97 7.98
CA TYR A 10 2.90 8.92 8.50
C TYR A 10 3.90 9.33 7.42
N THR A 11 3.81 10.58 6.96
CA THR A 11 4.79 11.23 6.08
C THR A 11 5.65 12.23 6.88
N PRO A 12 6.98 12.03 6.99
CA PRO A 12 7.86 13.06 7.55
C PRO A 12 7.90 14.30 6.64
N ILE A 13 8.07 15.48 7.25
CA ILE A 13 7.95 16.83 6.65
C ILE A 13 9.16 17.17 5.77
N SER A 14 9.53 16.32 4.81
CA SER A 14 10.55 16.67 3.81
C SER A 14 9.95 16.64 2.40
N CYS A 15 10.24 17.66 1.61
CA CYS A 15 9.65 17.90 0.29
C CYS A 15 9.96 16.81 -0.77
N THR A 16 10.73 15.77 -0.44
CA THR A 16 10.90 14.55 -1.26
C THR A 16 9.99 13.38 -0.82
N SER A 17 9.12 13.61 0.17
CA SER A 17 8.27 12.60 0.84
C SER A 17 6.83 12.58 0.33
N HIS A 18 6.59 12.75 -0.98
CA HIS A 18 5.24 12.54 -1.49
C HIS A 18 4.82 11.07 -1.26
N PRO A 19 3.63 10.79 -0.69
CA PRO A 19 3.15 9.44 -0.35
C PRO A 19 3.27 8.44 -1.50
N VAL A 20 3.07 8.92 -2.74
CA VAL A 20 3.16 8.14 -3.98
C VAL A 20 4.59 7.66 -4.28
N VAL A 21 5.63 8.45 -3.96
CA VAL A 21 7.03 8.05 -4.20
C VAL A 21 7.45 6.95 -3.22
N ARG A 22 7.02 7.06 -1.95
CA ARG A 22 7.21 5.97 -0.96
C ARG A 22 6.46 4.72 -1.37
N LEU A 23 5.23 4.86 -1.88
CA LEU A 23 4.44 3.74 -2.36
C LEU A 23 5.19 2.95 -3.44
N ARG A 24 5.79 3.63 -4.43
CA ARG A 24 6.59 2.97 -5.47
C ARG A 24 7.76 2.17 -4.89
N ASN A 25 8.55 2.77 -4.00
CA ASN A 25 9.74 2.12 -3.44
C ASN A 25 9.39 0.96 -2.52
N VAL A 26 8.37 1.13 -1.67
CA VAL A 26 7.95 0.09 -0.72
C VAL A 26 7.36 -1.10 -1.48
N ILE A 27 6.39 -0.88 -2.37
CA ILE A 27 5.76 -1.98 -3.11
C ILE A 27 6.78 -2.67 -4.02
N GLY A 28 7.68 -1.92 -4.66
CA GLY A 28 8.79 -2.48 -5.44
C GLY A 28 9.68 -3.41 -4.62
N SER A 29 10.10 -2.98 -3.43
CA SER A 29 10.91 -3.80 -2.53
C SER A 29 10.17 -5.07 -2.07
N LEU A 30 8.86 -4.99 -1.79
CA LEU A 30 8.05 -6.16 -1.45
C LEU A 30 7.99 -7.18 -2.59
N VAL A 31 7.90 -6.71 -3.83
CA VAL A 31 7.93 -7.55 -5.03
C VAL A 31 9.26 -8.28 -5.16
N GLU A 32 10.38 -7.58 -4.98
CA GLU A 32 11.74 -8.14 -5.02
C GLU A 32 11.98 -9.16 -3.91
N ARG A 33 11.41 -8.93 -2.72
CA ARG A 33 11.47 -9.84 -1.57
C ARG A 33 10.54 -11.05 -1.70
N GLY A 34 9.76 -11.17 -2.78
CA GLY A 34 8.85 -12.30 -3.00
C GLY A 34 7.66 -12.35 -2.03
N VAL A 35 7.26 -11.19 -1.50
CA VAL A 35 6.12 -11.07 -0.59
C VAL A 35 4.84 -11.41 -1.36
N ARG A 36 3.99 -12.27 -0.76
CA ARG A 36 2.76 -12.77 -1.40
C ARG A 36 1.52 -12.08 -0.89
N GLU A 37 1.55 -11.58 0.32
CA GLU A 37 0.45 -10.86 0.94
C GLU A 37 1.00 -9.58 1.58
N VAL A 38 0.32 -8.46 1.33
CA VAL A 38 0.67 -7.18 1.95
C VAL A 38 -0.57 -6.58 2.59
N ARG A 39 -0.43 -6.09 3.81
CA ARG A 39 -1.41 -5.24 4.47
C ARG A 39 -0.92 -3.80 4.39
N VAL A 40 -1.68 -2.93 3.74
CA VAL A 40 -1.32 -1.52 3.54
C VAL A 40 -2.30 -0.63 4.28
N PHE A 41 -1.79 0.25 5.13
CA PHE A 41 -2.54 1.31 5.78
C PHE A 41 -2.20 2.65 5.13
N PHE A 42 -3.21 3.42 4.76
CA PHE A 42 -3.03 4.73 4.14
C PHE A 42 -4.24 5.59 4.41
N LYS A 43 -4.09 6.91 4.28
CA LYS A 43 -5.25 7.81 4.36
C LYS A 43 -5.80 8.10 2.98
N ALA A 44 -7.14 8.08 2.86
CA ALA A 44 -7.82 8.38 1.60
C ALA A 44 -7.60 9.84 1.13
N GLU A 45 -7.32 10.76 2.07
CA GLU A 45 -6.99 12.16 1.78
C GLU A 45 -5.63 12.31 1.07
N ASP A 46 -4.67 11.45 1.39
CA ASP A 46 -3.32 11.48 0.82
C ASP A 46 -3.21 10.65 -0.46
N ILE A 47 -3.87 9.48 -0.47
CA ILE A 47 -3.86 8.54 -1.59
C ILE A 47 -5.30 8.07 -1.81
N PRO A 48 -5.95 8.47 -2.91
CA PRO A 48 -7.27 7.97 -3.25
C PRO A 48 -7.27 6.44 -3.39
N GLU A 49 -8.36 5.82 -2.96
CA GLU A 49 -8.53 4.36 -2.99
C GLU A 49 -8.26 3.74 -4.38
N ASP A 50 -8.77 4.37 -5.45
CA ASP A 50 -8.59 3.87 -6.82
C ASP A 50 -7.13 3.94 -7.27
N ILE A 51 -6.38 4.96 -6.81
CA ILE A 51 -4.95 5.10 -7.10
C ILE A 51 -4.16 4.01 -6.37
N MET A 52 -4.50 3.70 -5.12
CA MET A 52 -3.87 2.61 -4.38
C MET A 52 -4.12 1.25 -5.05
N LYS A 53 -5.37 0.98 -5.47
CA LYS A 53 -5.73 -0.24 -6.21
C LYS A 53 -4.94 -0.36 -7.51
N LEU A 54 -4.87 0.72 -8.29
CA LEU A 54 -4.12 0.76 -9.55
C LEU A 54 -2.62 0.47 -9.32
N PHE A 55 -2.03 1.06 -8.27
CA PHE A 55 -0.63 0.81 -7.91
C PHE A 55 -0.38 -0.65 -7.55
N LEU A 56 -1.19 -1.22 -6.66
CA LEU A 56 -1.07 -2.63 -6.27
C LEU A 56 -1.22 -3.56 -7.48
N SER A 57 -2.22 -3.29 -8.33
CA SER A 57 -2.46 -4.05 -9.55
C SER A 57 -1.28 -4.02 -10.53
N LYS A 58 -0.64 -2.86 -10.71
CA LYS A 58 0.56 -2.72 -11.56
C LYS A 58 1.72 -3.62 -11.10
N HIS A 59 1.75 -3.97 -9.82
CA HIS A 59 2.77 -4.83 -9.21
C HIS A 59 2.28 -6.28 -9.00
N GLY A 60 1.15 -6.66 -9.60
CA GLY A 60 0.60 -8.02 -9.55
C GLY A 60 -0.17 -8.34 -8.27
N TYR A 61 -0.44 -7.35 -7.41
CA TYR A 61 -1.25 -7.53 -6.22
C TYR A 61 -2.73 -7.25 -6.53
N LEU A 62 -3.60 -8.16 -6.08
CA LEU A 62 -5.04 -8.02 -6.10
C LEU A 62 -5.53 -7.75 -4.68
N VAL A 63 -6.27 -6.66 -4.50
CA VAL A 63 -6.92 -6.35 -3.23
C VAL A 63 -8.01 -7.39 -2.96
N LYS A 64 -7.85 -8.14 -1.86
CA LYS A 64 -8.82 -9.16 -1.42
C LYS A 64 -9.74 -8.63 -0.33
N GLU A 65 -9.26 -7.68 0.48
CA GLU A 65 -10.04 -7.04 1.53
C GLU A 65 -9.71 -5.55 1.60
N SER A 66 -10.74 -4.75 1.88
CA SER A 66 -10.62 -3.32 2.16
C SER A 66 -11.47 -2.95 3.38
N ARG A 67 -10.89 -2.23 4.33
CA ARG A 67 -11.58 -1.78 5.54
C ARG A 67 -11.30 -0.29 5.80
N ARG A 68 -12.35 0.47 6.11
CA ARG A 68 -12.21 1.83 6.66
C ARG A 68 -11.95 1.74 8.17
N LEU A 69 -11.02 2.55 8.65
CA LEU A 69 -10.67 2.71 10.06
C LEU A 69 -11.29 3.99 10.61
N ASP A 70 -11.38 4.05 11.94
CA ASP A 70 -12.13 5.10 12.65
C ASP A 70 -11.55 6.51 12.45
N ASP A 71 -10.28 6.61 12.07
CA ASP A 71 -9.53 7.86 11.84
C ASP A 71 -9.58 8.35 10.39
N GLY A 72 -10.42 7.74 9.53
CA GLY A 72 -10.48 8.05 8.09
C GLY A 72 -9.41 7.35 7.24
N SER A 73 -8.57 6.52 7.87
CA SER A 73 -7.64 5.66 7.14
C SER A 73 -8.35 4.47 6.47
N LEU A 74 -7.68 3.91 5.48
CA LEU A 74 -8.04 2.68 4.79
C LEU A 74 -6.95 1.62 5.05
N MET A 75 -7.41 0.39 5.25
CA MET A 75 -6.57 -0.80 5.31
C MET A 75 -6.92 -1.70 4.13
N PHE A 76 -5.95 -1.99 3.26
CA PHE A 76 -6.10 -3.00 2.21
C PHE A 76 -5.28 -4.23 2.55
N ILE A 77 -5.85 -5.40 2.32
CA ILE A 77 -5.11 -6.67 2.25
C ILE A 77 -5.06 -7.06 0.78
N ALA A 78 -3.86 -7.12 0.22
CA ALA A 78 -3.65 -7.47 -1.17
C ALA A 78 -2.78 -8.71 -1.29
N ARG A 79 -3.15 -9.61 -2.20
CA ARG A 79 -2.42 -10.84 -2.49
C ARG A 79 -1.87 -10.82 -3.90
N ARG A 80 -0.63 -11.23 -4.05
CA ARG A 80 0.02 -11.37 -5.35
C ARG A 80 -0.39 -12.68 -5.97
N GLU A 81 -1.09 -12.62 -7.09
CA GLU A 81 -1.33 -13.78 -7.95
C GLU A 81 -0.10 -13.90 -8.86
N MET A 82 0.74 -14.91 -8.58
CA MET A 82 1.86 -15.28 -9.43
C MET A 82 1.38 -16.16 -10.57
#